data_AF-A0A9D1ZT10-F1
#
_entry.id   AF-A0A9D1ZT10-F1
#
_cell.length_a   1.000
_cell.length_b   1.000
_cell.length_c   1.000
_cell.angle_alpha   90.00
_cell.angle_beta   90.00
_cell.angle_gamma   90.00
#
_symmetry.space_group_name_H-M   'P 1'
#
loop_
_entity.id
_entity.type
_entity.pdbx_description
1 polymer ?
#
loop_
_entity_poly.entity_id
_entity_poly.type
_entity_poly.pdbx_seq_one_letter_code
_entity_poly.pdbx_strand_id
1 'polypeptide(L)'
;MAQNNLGQQGRHPEVPILIASSWGNDVIHYQTNRQLAADYCQQGSRVTFYTLAGVTHVAGIFEGIPRGLIFLDRQFKGLSSINSCWQF
;
A
#
# COMPACT_ATOMS: atom_id res chain seq x y z
N MET A 1 -22.66 6.28 -1.76
CA MET A 1 -21.34 5.63 -1.59
C MET A 1 -20.27 6.56 -2.16
N ALA A 2 -19.23 6.90 -1.39
CA ALA A 2 -18.14 7.74 -1.88
C ALA A 2 -17.32 6.96 -2.92
N GLN A 3 -16.98 7.58 -4.05
CA GLN A 3 -16.15 6.97 -5.09
C GLN A 3 -14.67 7.13 -4.73
N ASN A 4 -13.92 6.02 -4.71
CA ASN A 4 -12.47 6.04 -4.62
C ASN A 4 -11.89 6.19 -6.04
N ASN A 5 -11.22 7.32 -6.28
CA ASN A 5 -10.63 7.66 -7.59
C ASN A 5 -9.10 7.50 -7.61
N LEU A 6 -8.51 6.94 -6.56
CA LEU A 6 -7.08 6.62 -6.53
C LEU A 6 -6.76 5.56 -7.59
N GLY A 7 -5.60 5.66 -8.23
CA GLY A 7 -5.15 4.71 -9.26
C GLY A 7 -5.72 4.99 -10.65
N GLN A 8 -6.69 5.89 -10.80
CA GLN A 8 -7.09 6.39 -12.11
C GLN A 8 -5.91 7.03 -12.85
N GLN A 9 -5.96 7.06 -14.18
CA GLN A 9 -4.88 7.59 -15.01
C GLN A 9 -4.45 9.00 -14.58
N GLY A 10 -3.15 9.18 -14.31
CA GLY A 10 -2.58 10.44 -13.85
C GLY A 10 -2.83 10.73 -12.36
N ARG A 11 -3.49 9.84 -11.63
CA ARG A 11 -3.74 9.94 -10.18
C ARG A 11 -2.91 8.92 -9.43
N HIS A 12 -1.59 8.99 -9.62
CA HIS A 12 -0.61 8.13 -8.97
C HIS A 12 0.46 8.98 -8.25
N PRO A 13 1.09 8.46 -7.19
CA PRO A 13 2.13 9.20 -6.48
C PRO A 13 3.46 9.17 -7.24
N GLU A 14 4.18 10.31 -7.23
CA GLU A 14 5.54 10.42 -7.76
C GLU A 14 6.62 10.01 -6.73
N VAL A 15 6.22 9.87 -5.47
CA VAL A 15 7.07 9.46 -4.35
C VAL A 15 6.87 7.96 -4.03
N PRO A 16 7.84 7.29 -3.39
CA PRO A 16 7.65 5.92 -2.97
C PRO A 16 6.48 5.79 -1.98
N ILE A 17 5.69 4.72 -2.11
CA ILE A 17 4.53 4.47 -1.27
C ILE A 17 4.52 3.06 -0.69
N LEU A 18 4.04 2.94 0.55
CA LEU A 18 3.70 1.67 1.19
C LEU A 18 2.17 1.51 1.18
N ILE A 19 1.69 0.40 0.66
CA ILE A 19 0.30 -0.05 0.78
C ILE A 19 0.32 -1.33 1.62
N ALA A 20 -0.15 -1.24 2.86
CA ALA A 20 -0.30 -2.40 3.75
C ALA A 20 -1.77 -2.79 3.83
N SER A 21 -2.10 -4.06 3.63
CA SER A 21 -3.48 -4.55 3.65
C SER A 21 -3.59 -5.90 4.35
N SER A 22 -4.60 -6.04 5.20
CA SER A 22 -5.00 -7.33 5.78
C SER A 22 -5.77 -8.16 4.77
N TRP A 23 -5.55 -9.48 4.76
CA TRP A 23 -6.20 -10.39 3.81
C TRP A 23 -7.72 -10.54 4.04
N GLY A 24 -8.17 -10.59 5.29
CA GLY A 24 -9.58 -10.70 5.68
C GLY A 24 -10.17 -9.37 6.17
N ASN A 25 -9.73 -8.25 5.59
CA ASN A 25 -10.18 -6.92 6.01
C ASN A 25 -11.69 -6.76 5.73
N ASP A 26 -12.43 -6.48 6.78
CA ASP A 26 -13.89 -6.40 6.87
C ASP A 26 -14.44 -5.00 6.54
N VAL A 27 -13.57 -4.02 6.27
CA VAL A 27 -13.94 -2.63 5.93
C VAL A 27 -13.48 -2.27 4.51
N ILE A 28 -12.22 -2.54 4.19
CA ILE A 28 -11.61 -2.25 2.87
C ILE A 28 -11.09 -3.56 2.31
N HIS A 29 -11.72 -4.09 1.27
CA HIS A 29 -11.34 -5.39 0.72
C HIS A 29 -9.87 -5.43 0.26
N TYR A 30 -9.20 -6.55 0.54
CA TYR A 30 -7.81 -6.78 0.17
C TYR A 30 -7.55 -6.59 -1.34
N GLN A 31 -8.49 -7.02 -2.18
CA GLN A 31 -8.39 -6.87 -3.64
C GLN A 31 -8.42 -5.39 -4.07
N THR A 32 -9.16 -4.52 -3.38
CA THR A 32 -9.19 -3.09 -3.67
C THR A 32 -7.80 -2.47 -3.50
N ASN A 33 -7.10 -2.82 -2.41
CA ASN A 33 -5.74 -2.32 -2.16
C ASN A 33 -4.70 -2.98 -3.08
N ARG A 34 -4.85 -4.28 -3.42
CA ARG A 34 -3.99 -4.93 -4.43
C ARG A 34 -4.14 -4.30 -5.81
N GLN A 35 -5.38 -4.00 -6.22
CA GLN A 35 -5.64 -3.36 -7.51
C GLN A 35 -5.03 -1.97 -7.54
N LEU A 36 -5.21 -1.18 -6.49
CA LEU A 36 -4.59 0.14 -6.38
C LEU A 36 -3.06 0.09 -6.50
N ALA A 37 -2.43 -0.91 -5.86
CA ALA A 37 -0.99 -1.12 -5.97
C ALA A 37 -0.56 -1.46 -7.41
N ALA A 38 -1.31 -2.33 -8.10
CA ALA A 38 -1.07 -2.66 -9.49
C ALA A 38 -1.22 -1.43 -10.41
N ASP A 39 -2.29 -0.64 -10.23
CA ASP A 39 -2.56 0.56 -11.01
C ASP A 39 -1.45 1.61 -10.85
N TYR A 40 -0.96 1.81 -9.62
CA TYR A 40 0.19 2.67 -9.35
C TYR A 40 1.48 2.16 -9.99
N CYS A 41 1.73 0.85 -9.91
CA CYS A 41 2.89 0.23 -10.55
C CYS A 41 2.88 0.39 -12.08
N GLN A 42 1.73 0.18 -12.72
CA GLN A 42 1.55 0.36 -14.17
C GLN A 42 1.78 1.82 -14.61
N GLN A 43 1.54 2.77 -13.71
CA GLN A 43 1.78 4.20 -13.94
C GLN A 43 3.18 4.67 -13.51
N GLY A 44 4.07 3.74 -13.13
CA GLY A 44 5.47 4.03 -12.85
C GLY A 44 5.78 4.43 -11.40
N SER A 45 4.80 4.39 -10.48
CA SER A 45 5.07 4.63 -9.06
C SER A 45 5.90 3.49 -8.44
N ARG A 46 6.77 3.82 -7.48
CA ARG A 46 7.50 2.82 -6.70
C ARG A 46 6.67 2.36 -5.50
N VAL A 47 6.06 1.18 -5.61
CA VAL A 47 5.15 0.64 -4.59
C VAL A 47 5.83 -0.45 -3.76
N THR A 48 5.67 -0.38 -2.44
CA THR A 48 5.81 -1.51 -1.53
C THR A 48 4.41 -1.98 -1.15
N PHE A 49 3.98 -3.15 -1.62
CA PHE A 49 2.74 -3.79 -1.17
C PHE A 49 3.06 -4.83 -0.10
N TYR A 50 2.32 -4.82 1.01
CA TYR A 50 2.54 -5.74 2.11
C TYR A 50 1.23 -6.32 2.65
N THR A 51 1.15 -7.65 2.72
CA THR A 51 0.02 -8.34 3.34
C THR A 51 0.27 -8.52 4.83
N LEU A 52 -0.57 -7.90 5.64
CA LEU A 52 -0.48 -7.97 7.10
C LEU A 52 -0.92 -9.34 7.63
N ALA A 53 -0.27 -9.80 8.70
CA ALA A 53 -0.60 -11.02 9.43
C ALA A 53 -1.92 -10.87 10.22
N GLY A 54 -2.24 -9.65 10.67
CA GLY A 54 -3.55 -9.36 11.28
C GLY A 54 -4.66 -9.50 10.24
N VAL A 55 -5.60 -10.42 10.47
CA VAL A 55 -6.61 -10.82 9.46
C VAL A 55 -7.64 -9.72 9.18
N THR A 56 -8.19 -9.08 10.22
CA THR A 56 -9.24 -8.05 10.09
C THR A 56 -8.69 -6.64 10.03
N HIS A 57 -9.54 -5.64 9.78
CA HIS A 57 -9.14 -4.23 9.72
C HIS A 57 -8.44 -3.77 11.00
N VAL A 58 -9.07 -4.00 12.16
CA VAL A 58 -8.53 -3.58 13.46
C VAL A 58 -7.31 -4.41 13.86
N ALA A 59 -7.33 -5.72 13.60
CA ALA A 59 -6.18 -6.58 13.92
C ALA A 59 -4.93 -6.19 13.12
N GLY A 60 -5.10 -5.73 11.88
CA GLY A 60 -4.00 -5.25 11.03
C GLY A 60 -3.26 -4.04 11.61
N ILE A 61 -3.90 -3.21 12.45
CA ILE A 61 -3.31 -1.98 12.99
C ILE A 61 -2.03 -2.24 13.77
N PHE A 62 -1.99 -3.30 14.57
CA PHE A 62 -0.86 -3.61 15.46
C PHE A 62 0.44 -3.87 14.70
N GLU A 63 0.35 -4.33 13.46
CA GLU A 63 1.49 -4.50 12.57
C GLU A 63 1.63 -3.35 11.57
N GLY A 64 0.50 -2.84 11.06
CA GLY A 64 0.44 -1.81 10.04
C GLY A 64 1.06 -0.48 10.49
N ILE A 65 0.77 -0.03 11.72
CA ILE A 65 1.33 1.23 12.24
C ILE A 65 2.85 1.16 12.36
N PRO A 66 3.46 0.19 13.08
CA PRO A 66 4.92 0.08 13.16
C PRO A 66 5.59 0.02 11.77
N ARG A 67 5.02 -0.74 10.82
CA ARG A 67 5.53 -0.81 9.45
C ARG A 67 5.49 0.53 8.73
N GLY A 68 4.38 1.25 8.86
CA GLY A 68 4.24 2.60 8.32
C GLY A 68 5.30 3.56 8.84
N LEU A 69 5.55 3.54 10.16
CA LEU A 69 6.58 4.38 10.79
C LEU A 69 7.99 4.02 10.32
N ILE A 70 8.31 2.73 10.21
CA ILE A 70 9.61 2.27 9.69
C ILE A 70 9.78 2.69 8.22
N PHE A 71 8.73 2.57 7.40
CA PHE A 71 8.77 3.03 6.02
C PHE A 71 9.04 4.53 5.94
N LEU A 72 8.31 5.35 6.70
CA LEU A 72 8.50 6.80 6.73
C LEU A 72 9.92 7.19 7.17
N ASP A 73 10.43 6.59 8.26
CA ASP A 73 11.80 6.84 8.73
C ASP A 73 12.85 6.56 7.63
N ARG A 74 12.70 5.45 6.90
CA ARG A 74 13.58 5.11 5.78
C ARG A 74 13.49 6.12 4.65
N GLN A 75 12.27 6.55 4.28
CA GLN A 75 12.07 7.56 3.24
C GLN A 75 12.72 8.90 3.62
N PHE A 76 12.54 9.35 4.86
CA PHE A 76 13.15 10.61 5.33
C PHE A 76 14.67 10.53 5.45
N LYS A 77 15.23 9.33 5.64
CA LYS A 77 16.68 9.08 5.57
C LYS A 77 17.23 8.92 4.14
N GLY A 78 16.39 9.05 3.12
CA GLY A 78 16.79 8.87 1.72
C GLY A 78 17.16 7.41 1.37
N LEU A 79 16.73 6.44 2.18
CA LEU A 79 16.99 5.03 1.93
C LEU A 79 16.04 4.48 0.87
N SER A 80 16.52 3.51 0.10
CA SER A 80 15.68 2.84 -0.90
C SER A 80 14.56 2.03 -0.24
N SER A 81 13.33 2.20 -0.74
CA SER A 81 12.18 1.36 -0.39
C SER A 81 12.22 0.04 -1.16
N ILE A 82 11.57 -1.00 -0.66
CA ILE A 82 11.38 -2.24 -1.43
C ILE A 82 10.40 -1.95 -2.58
N ASN A 83 10.65 -2.50 -3.77
CA ASN A 83 9.70 -2.42 -4.88
C ASN A 83 9.06 -3.79 -5.11
N SER A 84 7.73 -3.85 -5.02
CA SER A 84 6.94 -5.06 -5.23
C SER A 84 6.17 -5.05 -6.56
N CYS A 85 6.43 -4.11 -7.46
CA CYS A 85 5.68 -4.00 -8.71
C CYS A 85 5.77 -5.21 -9.64
N TRP A 86 6.77 -6.09 -9.46
CA TRP A 86 6.90 -7.35 -10.20
C TRP A 86 5.87 -8.42 -9.80
N GLN A 87 5.07 -8.18 -8.76
CA GLN A 87 4.09 -9.12 -8.21
C GLN A 87 2.68 -8.98 -8.82
N PHE A 88 2.48 -8.04 -9.75
CA PHE A 88 1.19 -7.67 -10.31
C PHE A 88 1.11 -7.93 -11.81
#